data_AF-A0A7X6UPG6-F1
#
_entry.id   AF-A0A7X6UPG6-F1
#
_cell.length_a   1.000
_cell.length_b   1.000
_cell.length_c   1.000
_cell.angle_alpha   90.00
_cell.angle_beta   90.00
_cell.angle_gamma   90.00
#
_symmetry.space_group_name_H-M   'P 1'
#
loop_
_entity.id
_entity.type
_entity.pdbx_description
1 polymer ?
#
loop_
_entity_poly.entity_id
_entity_poly.type
_entity_poly.pdbx_seq_one_letter_code
_entity_poly.pdbx_strand_id
1 'polypeptide(L)'
;MKNKYFVISISLVVSVLLGIGYSETKSTTEVHPDMRSSWTNSLGLKFSPVPGTDVLFCVWQTRVQDFREFVNDNKNNNNYNYRSGWQPYTLKSDWWQRREWKFGWDNPGFSQSDVHPVTCVSWEDGVAFCKWLTAKERKAGLIGNNQEYR
;
A
#
# COMPACT_ATOMS: atom_id res chain seq x y z
N MET A 1 7.48 29.67 8.34
CA MET A 1 6.21 29.67 9.09
C MET A 1 5.88 28.22 9.43
N LYS A 2 6.34 27.75 10.60
CA LYS A 2 5.51 27.19 11.68
C LYS A 2 4.51 26.14 11.21
N ASN A 3 4.82 24.87 11.45
CA ASN A 3 3.87 23.96 12.08
C ASN A 3 4.66 23.01 13.01
N LYS A 4 4.76 23.46 14.25
CA LYS A 4 5.11 22.65 15.41
C LYS A 4 3.85 21.87 15.78
N TYR A 5 3.90 20.55 15.76
CA TYR A 5 2.98 19.75 16.57
C TYR A 5 3.83 18.90 17.52
N PHE A 6 3.94 19.42 18.73
CA PHE A 6 4.47 18.77 19.92
C PHE A 6 3.25 18.31 20.69
N VAL A 7 2.94 17.01 20.66
CA VAL A 7 1.93 16.44 21.55
C VAL A 7 2.66 16.04 22.83
N ILE A 8 2.55 16.88 23.86
CA ILE A 8 2.93 16.54 25.22
C ILE A 8 1.86 15.59 25.74
N SER A 9 2.17 14.31 25.81
CA SER A 9 1.42 13.41 26.70
C SER A 9 1.93 13.63 28.12
N ILE A 10 1.14 14.33 28.92
CA ILE A 10 1.40 14.60 30.34
C ILE A 10 1.38 13.26 31.08
N SER A 11 2.55 12.81 31.53
CA SER A 11 2.66 11.84 32.62
C SER A 11 2.46 12.58 33.93
N LEU A 12 1.24 12.57 34.47
CA LEU A 12 1.00 12.85 35.88
C LEU A 12 0.98 11.51 36.62
N VAL A 13 2.12 11.12 37.17
CA VAL A 13 2.21 10.00 38.12
C VAL A 13 1.78 10.52 39.48
N VAL A 14 0.50 10.36 39.81
CA VAL A 14 0.01 10.46 41.19
C VAL A 14 -0.09 9.02 41.71
N SER A 15 0.93 8.61 42.48
CA SER A 15 0.96 7.30 43.13
C SER A 15 0.01 7.29 44.32
N VAL A 16 -1.17 6.66 44.16
CA VAL A 16 -2.00 6.20 45.28
C VAL A 16 -2.00 4.68 45.28
N LEU A 17 -1.40 4.11 46.33
CA LEU A 17 -1.30 2.68 46.59
C LEU A 17 -2.67 2.12 47.01
N LEU A 18 -3.45 1.63 46.07
CA LEU A 18 -4.44 0.57 46.31
C LEU A 18 -4.44 -0.39 45.12
N GLY A 19 -4.25 -1.67 45.44
CA GLY A 19 -4.07 -2.76 44.48
C GLY A 19 -5.20 -2.85 43.46
N ILE A 20 -4.87 -2.50 42.23
CA ILE A 20 -5.61 -2.85 41.02
C ILE A 20 -4.53 -3.19 39.99
N GLY A 21 -4.67 -4.33 39.33
CA GLY A 21 -3.67 -4.83 38.38
C GLY A 21 -3.26 -3.76 37.38
N TYR A 22 -1.95 -3.51 37.31
CA TYR A 22 -1.35 -2.70 36.26
C TYR A 22 -1.36 -3.57 35.00
N SER A 23 -2.37 -3.40 34.15
CA SER A 23 -2.26 -3.90 32.78
C SER A 23 -1.25 -3.00 32.10
N GLU A 24 -0.09 -3.56 31.74
CA GLU A 24 0.88 -2.88 30.87
C GLU A 24 0.16 -2.41 29.62
N THR A 25 -0.04 -1.09 29.51
CA THR A 25 -0.38 -0.48 28.23
C THR A 25 0.85 -0.66 27.34
N LYS A 26 0.81 -1.70 26.49
CA LYS A 26 1.74 -1.82 25.36
C LYS A 26 1.76 -0.46 24.66
N SER A 27 2.89 0.23 24.76
CA SER A 27 3.19 1.36 23.89
C SER A 27 3.10 0.81 22.47
N THR A 28 1.98 1.08 21.79
CA THR A 28 1.88 0.99 20.35
C THR A 28 2.85 2.02 19.81
N THR A 29 4.11 1.62 19.63
CA THR A 29 5.05 2.34 18.77
C THR A 29 4.33 2.57 17.46
N GLU A 30 4.04 3.83 17.14
CA GLU A 30 3.53 4.21 15.83
C GLU A 30 4.52 3.71 14.78
N VAL A 31 4.12 2.65 14.07
CA VAL A 31 4.97 1.99 13.08
C VAL A 31 4.90 2.85 11.83
N HIS A 32 5.73 3.90 11.77
CA HIS A 32 5.82 4.79 10.62
C HIS A 32 7.10 4.53 9.84
N PRO A 33 7.10 4.67 8.50
CA PRO A 33 8.29 4.50 7.70
C PRO A 33 9.33 5.56 8.05
N ASP A 34 10.50 5.10 8.47
CA ASP A 34 11.70 5.93 8.56
C ASP A 34 12.29 6.10 7.16
N MET A 35 12.34 7.34 6.68
CA MET A 35 12.83 7.68 5.34
C MET A 35 14.34 7.42 5.18
N ARG A 36 15.05 7.02 6.23
CA ARG A 36 16.49 6.70 6.21
C ARG A 36 16.79 5.21 6.27
N SER A 37 15.77 4.35 6.42
CA SER A 37 15.93 2.90 6.46
C SER A 37 14.94 2.18 5.55
N SER A 38 15.19 0.89 5.30
CA SER A 38 14.26 0.09 4.49
C SER A 38 12.96 -0.12 5.24
N TRP A 39 11.84 0.01 4.53
CA TRP A 39 10.49 -0.21 5.06
C TRP A 39 9.87 -1.45 4.42
N THR A 40 8.99 -2.14 5.13
CA THR A 40 8.14 -3.19 4.55
C THR A 40 6.71 -2.89 4.93
N ASN A 41 5.86 -2.77 3.91
CA ASN A 41 4.47 -2.39 4.11
C ASN A 41 3.60 -3.59 4.52
N SER A 42 2.30 -3.36 4.71
CA SER A 42 1.34 -4.39 5.14
C SER A 42 1.16 -5.55 4.14
N LEU A 43 1.55 -5.38 2.88
CA LEU A 43 1.52 -6.41 1.83
C LEU A 43 2.85 -7.17 1.70
N GLY A 44 3.86 -6.81 2.51
CA GLY A 44 5.20 -7.39 2.42
C GLY A 44 6.03 -6.83 1.26
N LEU A 45 5.62 -5.70 0.66
CA LEU A 45 6.44 -4.98 -0.32
C LEU A 45 7.57 -4.25 0.40
N LYS A 46 8.80 -4.44 -0.08
CA LYS A 46 9.99 -3.82 0.49
C LYS A 46 10.28 -2.50 -0.22
N PHE A 47 10.55 -1.48 0.57
CA PHE A 47 10.90 -0.15 0.11
C PHE A 47 12.28 0.24 0.64
N SER A 48 13.09 0.87 -0.21
CA SER A 48 14.45 1.31 0.10
C SER A 48 14.58 2.82 -0.08
N PRO A 49 15.31 3.52 0.81
CA PRO A 49 15.53 4.95 0.69
C PRO A 49 16.42 5.29 -0.49
N VAL A 50 16.17 6.46 -1.09
CA VAL A 50 17.04 7.05 -2.10
C VAL A 50 17.86 8.19 -1.46
N PRO A 51 19.21 8.07 -1.41
CA PRO A 51 20.06 9.08 -0.80
C PRO A 51 19.80 10.50 -1.36
N GLY A 52 19.69 11.48 -0.45
CA GLY A 52 19.45 12.88 -0.82
C GLY A 52 17.98 13.24 -1.09
N THR A 53 17.04 12.33 -0.82
CA THR A 53 15.60 12.55 -0.98
C THR A 53 14.83 12.01 0.22
N ASP A 54 13.57 12.44 0.37
CA ASP A 54 12.63 11.94 1.38
C ASP A 54 11.65 10.91 0.78
N VAL A 55 12.11 10.09 -0.18
CA VAL A 55 11.29 9.06 -0.82
C VAL A 55 11.88 7.67 -0.63
N LEU A 56 10.98 6.69 -0.49
CA LEU A 56 11.31 5.28 -0.53
C LEU A 56 10.80 4.69 -1.84
N PHE A 57 11.64 3.96 -2.56
CA PHE A 57 11.25 3.22 -3.76
C PHE A 57 10.97 1.76 -3.41
N CYS A 58 9.89 1.21 -3.97
CA CYS A 58 9.68 -0.22 -3.90
C CYS A 58 10.82 -0.94 -4.64
N VAL A 59 11.38 -1.97 -4.03
CA VAL A 59 12.48 -2.75 -4.60
C VAL A 59 11.99 -3.65 -5.75
N TRP A 60 10.69 -3.96 -5.79
CA TRP A 60 10.07 -4.83 -6.79
C TRP A 60 8.85 -4.19 -7.43
N GLN A 61 8.49 -4.68 -8.62
CA GLN A 61 7.19 -4.40 -9.22
C GLN A 61 6.06 -4.98 -8.35
N THR A 62 4.88 -4.34 -8.38
CA THR A 62 3.67 -4.86 -7.73
C THR A 62 3.35 -6.26 -8.25
N ARG A 63 3.19 -7.23 -7.35
CA ARG A 63 2.98 -8.63 -7.71
C ARG A 63 1.49 -8.92 -7.93
N VAL A 64 1.19 -10.05 -8.57
CA VAL A 64 -0.19 -10.51 -8.77
C VAL A 64 -0.94 -10.64 -7.44
N GLN A 65 -0.31 -11.18 -6.38
CA GLN A 65 -0.96 -11.29 -5.07
C GLN A 65 -1.29 -9.93 -4.43
N ASP A 66 -0.43 -8.93 -4.62
CA ASP A 66 -0.64 -7.61 -4.03
C ASP A 66 -1.84 -6.92 -4.68
N PHE A 67 -1.93 -7.01 -6.01
CA PHE A 67 -3.08 -6.47 -6.74
C PHE A 67 -4.36 -7.25 -6.47
N ARG A 68 -4.27 -8.57 -6.23
CA ARG A 68 -5.41 -9.38 -5.81
C ARG A 68 -5.98 -8.94 -4.47
N GLU A 69 -5.15 -8.58 -3.49
CA GLU A 69 -5.61 -8.01 -2.23
C GLU A 69 -6.40 -6.72 -2.43
N PHE A 70 -5.96 -5.86 -3.36
CA PHE A 70 -6.70 -4.66 -3.76
C PHE A 70 -8.06 -4.98 -4.36
N VAL A 71 -8.13 -5.94 -5.30
CA VAL A 71 -9.40 -6.33 -5.96
C VAL A 71 -10.34 -7.04 -4.99
N ASN A 72 -9.82 -7.85 -4.07
CA ASN A 72 -10.64 -8.56 -3.07
C ASN A 72 -11.23 -7.59 -2.04
N ASP A 73 -10.56 -6.48 -1.75
CA ASP A 73 -11.02 -5.46 -0.80
C ASP A 73 -12.03 -4.48 -1.43
N ASN A 74 -13.07 -5.02 -2.06
CA ASN A 74 -14.10 -4.26 -2.76
C ASN A 74 -14.78 -3.19 -1.90
N LYS A 75 -14.87 -3.42 -0.59
CA LYS A 75 -15.48 -2.47 0.33
C LYS A 75 -14.61 -1.23 0.52
N ASN A 76 -13.30 -1.39 0.71
CA ASN A 76 -12.41 -0.26 0.96
C ASN A 76 -11.86 0.35 -0.34
N ASN A 77 -11.91 -0.35 -1.48
CA ASN A 77 -11.53 0.18 -2.78
C ASN A 77 -12.68 0.92 -3.52
N ASN A 78 -13.84 1.11 -2.86
CA ASN A 78 -15.04 1.73 -3.43
C ASN A 78 -15.64 0.97 -4.64
N ASN A 79 -15.70 -0.36 -4.53
CA ASN A 79 -16.18 -1.27 -5.57
C ASN A 79 -15.50 -1.02 -6.93
N TYR A 80 -14.17 -0.85 -6.89
CA TYR A 80 -13.38 -0.50 -8.07
C TYR A 80 -13.52 -1.58 -9.13
N ASN A 81 -13.94 -1.17 -10.33
CA ASN A 81 -14.08 -2.07 -11.46
C ASN A 81 -12.92 -1.87 -12.43
N TYR A 82 -11.90 -2.73 -12.36
CA TYR A 82 -10.79 -2.72 -13.33
C TYR A 82 -11.26 -2.94 -14.79
N ARG A 83 -12.47 -3.48 -14.97
CA ARG A 83 -13.11 -3.68 -16.29
C ARG A 83 -13.88 -2.45 -16.81
N SER A 84 -13.86 -1.32 -16.11
CA SER A 84 -14.41 -0.05 -16.62
C SER A 84 -13.36 0.83 -17.31
N GLY A 85 -12.07 0.51 -17.15
CA GLY A 85 -10.95 1.26 -17.72
C GLY A 85 -10.56 0.83 -19.13
N TRP A 86 -9.32 1.21 -19.51
CA TRP A 86 -8.75 0.82 -20.80
C TRP A 86 -8.37 -0.65 -20.80
N GLN A 87 -8.80 -1.36 -21.85
CA GLN A 87 -8.45 -2.77 -22.05
C GLN A 87 -6.95 -2.95 -22.27
N PRO A 88 -6.36 -4.06 -21.78
CA PRO A 88 -4.95 -4.32 -21.98
C PRO A 88 -4.62 -4.60 -23.45
N TYR A 89 -3.50 -4.07 -23.91
CA TYR A 89 -2.92 -4.45 -25.20
C TYR A 89 -2.15 -5.76 -25.02
N THR A 90 -2.46 -6.77 -25.83
CA THR A 90 -1.76 -8.05 -25.81
C THR A 90 -1.02 -8.24 -27.14
N LEU A 91 0.28 -8.51 -27.06
CA LEU A 91 1.09 -8.85 -28.23
C LEU A 91 0.88 -10.32 -28.59
N LYS A 92 0.52 -10.60 -29.84
CA LYS A 92 0.55 -11.96 -30.36
C LYS A 92 0.99 -11.93 -31.82
N SER A 93 1.93 -12.82 -32.17
CA SER A 93 2.36 -13.15 -33.53
C SER A 93 2.19 -11.97 -34.50
N ASP A 94 3.02 -10.94 -34.34
CA ASP A 94 3.25 -9.89 -35.35
C ASP A 94 2.61 -8.51 -35.06
N TRP A 95 1.55 -8.36 -34.23
CA TRP A 95 0.94 -7.02 -33.95
C TRP A 95 0.32 -6.85 -32.56
N TRP A 96 0.30 -5.59 -32.07
CA TRP A 96 -0.42 -5.18 -30.86
C TRP A 96 -1.91 -4.97 -31.16
N GLN A 97 -2.79 -5.73 -30.51
CA GLN A 97 -4.24 -5.58 -30.67
C GLN A 97 -4.93 -5.53 -29.31
N ARG A 98 -5.96 -4.69 -29.20
CA ARG A 98 -6.94 -4.77 -28.10
C ARG A 98 -7.79 -6.02 -28.34
N ARG A 99 -7.95 -6.84 -27.30
CA ARG A 99 -8.66 -8.13 -27.38
C ARG A 99 -9.87 -8.15 -26.46
N GLU A 100 -10.53 -7.01 -26.35
CA GLU A 100 -11.66 -6.81 -25.45
C GLU A 100 -11.30 -7.17 -24.00
N TRP A 101 -12.21 -7.83 -23.31
CA TRP A 101 -12.11 -8.27 -21.93
C TRP A 101 -11.73 -9.75 -21.81
N LYS A 102 -11.25 -10.35 -22.92
CA LYS A 102 -10.75 -11.72 -22.95
C LYS A 102 -9.51 -11.91 -22.07
N PHE A 103 -8.71 -10.86 -21.95
CA PHE A 103 -7.53 -10.80 -21.08
C PHE A 103 -7.71 -9.75 -20.00
N GLY A 104 -7.04 -9.95 -18.87
CA GLY A 104 -7.05 -9.09 -17.70
C GLY A 104 -5.92 -9.48 -16.76
N TRP A 105 -5.76 -8.76 -15.66
CA TRP A 105 -4.72 -9.07 -14.67
C TRP A 105 -4.83 -10.49 -14.09
N ASP A 106 -6.06 -11.02 -14.02
CA ASP A 106 -6.41 -12.36 -13.55
C ASP A 106 -6.29 -13.46 -14.62
N ASN A 107 -6.25 -13.06 -15.90
CA ASN A 107 -6.04 -13.93 -17.04
C ASN A 107 -5.24 -13.19 -18.14
N PRO A 108 -3.92 -13.09 -18.02
CA PRO A 108 -3.10 -12.29 -18.94
C PRO A 108 -2.81 -13.02 -20.27
N GLY A 109 -3.31 -14.24 -20.45
CA GLY A 109 -3.07 -15.06 -21.65
C GLY A 109 -1.76 -15.85 -21.62
N PHE A 110 -1.05 -15.86 -20.50
CA PHE A 110 0.12 -16.68 -20.21
C PHE A 110 0.15 -17.06 -18.72
N SER A 111 1.01 -18.00 -18.32
CA SER A 111 1.09 -18.43 -16.93
C SER A 111 1.82 -17.39 -16.07
N GLN A 112 1.16 -16.91 -15.01
CA GLN A 112 1.77 -16.08 -13.96
C GLN A 112 1.55 -16.72 -12.59
N SER A 113 2.57 -16.66 -11.74
CA SER A 113 2.45 -16.98 -10.32
C SER A 113 2.17 -15.72 -9.51
N ASP A 114 1.80 -15.90 -8.24
CA ASP A 114 1.48 -14.82 -7.31
C ASP A 114 2.62 -13.84 -7.04
N VAL A 115 3.87 -14.28 -7.24
CA VAL A 115 5.07 -13.47 -7.03
C VAL A 115 5.54 -12.77 -8.30
N HIS A 116 4.96 -13.08 -9.46
CA HIS A 116 5.25 -12.37 -10.71
C HIS A 116 4.64 -10.97 -10.69
N PRO A 117 5.21 -10.02 -11.45
CA PRO A 117 4.61 -8.70 -11.60
C PRO A 117 3.22 -8.79 -12.22
N VAL A 118 2.28 -8.03 -11.68
CA VAL A 118 0.94 -7.94 -12.27
C VAL A 118 1.04 -7.31 -13.66
N THR A 119 0.35 -7.90 -14.63
CA THR A 119 0.26 -7.37 -16.00
C THR A 119 -1.18 -7.05 -16.35
N CYS A 120 -1.41 -6.53 -17.56
CA CYS A 120 -2.75 -6.17 -18.02
C CYS A 120 -3.47 -5.16 -17.10
N VAL A 121 -2.69 -4.29 -16.45
CA VAL A 121 -3.17 -3.16 -15.64
C VAL A 121 -2.92 -1.84 -16.38
N SER A 122 -3.89 -0.95 -16.32
CA SER A 122 -3.81 0.41 -16.86
C SER A 122 -3.12 1.37 -15.88
N TRP A 123 -2.84 2.58 -16.33
CA TRP A 123 -2.34 3.64 -15.45
C TRP A 123 -3.38 3.98 -14.37
N GLU A 124 -4.66 4.01 -14.74
CA GLU A 124 -5.77 4.26 -13.82
C GLU A 124 -5.87 3.18 -12.73
N ASP A 125 -5.65 1.90 -13.09
CA ASP A 125 -5.59 0.79 -12.13
C ASP A 125 -4.44 0.98 -11.12
N GLY A 126 -3.26 1.38 -11.62
CA GLY A 126 -2.09 1.66 -10.78
C GLY A 126 -2.35 2.81 -9.79
N VAL A 127 -2.95 3.90 -10.26
CA VAL A 127 -3.32 5.03 -9.40
C VAL A 127 -4.38 4.63 -8.37
N ALA A 128 -5.38 3.84 -8.76
CA ALA A 128 -6.41 3.34 -7.85
C ALA A 128 -5.80 2.43 -6.76
N PHE A 129 -4.88 1.54 -7.15
CA PHE A 129 -4.14 0.69 -6.23
C PHE A 129 -3.35 1.51 -5.20
N CYS A 130 -2.57 2.50 -5.64
CA CYS A 130 -1.78 3.37 -4.76
C CYS A 130 -2.67 4.16 -3.78
N LYS A 131 -3.82 4.66 -4.25
CA LYS A 131 -4.79 5.36 -3.39
C LYS A 131 -5.42 4.44 -2.35
N TRP A 132 -5.84 3.24 -2.74
CA TRP A 132 -6.40 2.26 -1.81
C TRP A 132 -5.36 1.85 -0.76
N LEU A 133 -4.13 1.56 -1.17
CA LEU A 133 -3.07 1.16 -0.25
C LEU A 133 -2.73 2.28 0.74
N THR A 134 -2.68 3.53 0.26
CA THR A 134 -2.50 4.71 1.11
C THR A 134 -3.62 4.83 2.15
N ALA A 135 -4.88 4.70 1.74
CA ALA A 135 -6.02 4.78 2.65
C ALA A 135 -6.01 3.63 3.67
N LYS A 136 -5.72 2.41 3.21
CA LYS A 136 -5.60 1.20 4.05
C LYS A 136 -4.54 1.40 5.13
N GLU A 137 -3.37 1.89 4.77
CA GLU A 137 -2.26 2.02 5.71
C GLU A 137 -2.36 3.23 6.63
N ARG A 138 -2.92 4.35 6.16
CA ARG A 138 -3.28 5.48 7.05
C ARG A 138 -4.31 5.06 8.09
N LYS A 139 -5.34 4.30 7.69
CA LYS A 139 -6.35 3.77 8.61
C LYS A 139 -5.76 2.79 9.63
N ALA A 140 -4.73 2.04 9.24
CA ALA A 140 -3.99 1.15 10.13
C ALA A 140 -2.93 1.88 10.99
N GLY A 141 -2.69 3.18 10.78
CA GLY A 141 -1.64 3.92 11.47
C GLY A 141 -0.22 3.57 11.02
N LEU A 142 -0.05 2.88 9.89
CA LEU A 142 1.26 2.44 9.38
C LEU A 142 2.00 3.56 8.63
N ILE A 143 1.28 4.53 8.07
CA ILE A 143 1.86 5.71 7.43
C ILE A 143 1.12 6.96 7.88
N GLY A 144 1.81 8.09 7.93
CA GLY A 144 1.25 9.36 8.35
C GLY A 144 0.35 10.03 7.29
N ASN A 145 -0.40 11.05 7.70
CA ASN A 145 -1.30 11.80 6.81
C ASN A 145 -0.59 12.51 5.64
N ASN A 146 0.71 12.78 5.78
CA ASN A 146 1.54 13.43 4.75
C ASN A 146 2.28 12.42 3.85
N GLN A 147 2.10 11.11 4.07
CA GLN A 147 2.77 10.04 3.33
C GLN A 147 1.76 9.30 2.45
N GLU A 148 2.17 8.93 1.24
CA GLU A 148 1.33 8.18 0.30
C GLU A 148 2.16 7.37 -0.68
N TYR A 149 1.51 6.35 -1.26
CA TYR A 149 2.02 5.58 -2.38
C TYR A 149 1.67 6.28 -3.70
N ARG A 150 2.59 6.25 -4.66
CA ARG A 150 2.45 6.85 -5.99
C ARG A 150 2.99 5.93 -7.07
#